data_AF-A0A7C3D0U0-F1
#
_entry.id   AF-A0A7C3D0U0-F1
#
_cell.length_a   1.000
_cell.length_b   1.000
_cell.length_c   1.000
_cell.angle_alpha   90.00
_cell.angle_beta   90.00
_cell.angle_gamma   90.00
#
_symmetry.space_group_name_H-M   'P 1'
#
loop_
_entity.id
_entity.type
_entity.pdbx_description
1 polymer ?
#
loop_
_entity_poly.entity_id
_entity_poly.type
_entity_poly.pdbx_seq_one_letter_code
_entity_poly.pdbx_strand_id
1 'polypeptide(L)'
;GLKMFEKVKVPVLGIVENMSTHICSQCGHEEHIFGAGGGERMSKDYNVDFLGALPLDMSIREQVDSGRPTVVASPESDITASYREIARRVTARLSLQGKDYSSKFPNIVVENT
;
A
#
# COMPACT_ATOMS: atom_id res chain seq x y z
N GLY A 1 1.92 -11.06 -9.45
CA GLY A 1 2.88 -10.42 -8.53
C GLY A 1 3.10 -11.24 -7.28
N LEU A 2 2.05 -11.47 -6.49
CA LEU A 2 2.11 -12.10 -5.16
C LEU A 2 2.94 -13.40 -5.11
N LYS A 3 2.71 -14.36 -6.01
CA LYS A 3 3.49 -15.61 -6.09
C LYS A 3 5.00 -15.43 -6.33
N MET A 4 5.42 -14.32 -6.93
CA MET A 4 6.85 -14.02 -7.08
C MET A 4 7.48 -13.69 -5.73
N PHE A 5 6.83 -12.84 -4.92
CA PHE A 5 7.30 -12.48 -3.59
C PHE A 5 7.38 -13.70 -2.66
N GLU A 6 6.39 -14.61 -2.73
CA GLU A 6 6.44 -15.89 -2.03
C GLU A 6 7.70 -16.71 -2.41
N LYS A 7 8.00 -16.82 -3.71
CA LYS A 7 9.16 -17.59 -4.20
C LYS A 7 10.49 -17.05 -3.69
N VAL A 8 10.62 -15.73 -3.55
CA VAL A 8 11.84 -15.07 -3.04
C VAL A 8 11.79 -14.80 -1.53
N LYS A 9 10.80 -15.36 -0.82
CA LYS A 9 10.62 -15.22 0.64
C LYS A 9 10.51 -13.77 1.13
N VAL A 10 9.92 -12.90 0.31
CA VAL A 10 9.63 -11.51 0.70
C VAL A 10 8.22 -11.45 1.29
N PRO A 11 8.03 -10.93 2.52
CA PRO A 11 6.71 -10.86 3.13
C PRO A 11 5.81 -9.85 2.40
N VAL A 12 4.60 -10.30 2.05
CA VAL A 12 3.57 -9.44 1.46
C VAL A 12 2.70 -8.89 2.59
N LEU A 13 2.76 -7.58 2.82
CA LEU A 13 2.01 -6.93 3.90
C LEU A 13 0.51 -6.79 3.60
N GLY A 14 0.14 -6.80 2.31
CA GLY A 14 -1.24 -6.72 1.87
C GLY A 14 -1.38 -6.15 0.45
N ILE A 15 -2.61 -5.89 0.05
CA ILE A 15 -2.99 -5.43 -1.29
C ILE A 15 -3.62 -4.03 -1.18
N VAL A 16 -3.19 -3.13 -2.06
CA VAL A 16 -3.83 -1.83 -2.31
C VAL A 16 -4.43 -1.85 -3.70
N GLU A 17 -5.72 -1.52 -3.83
CA GLU A 17 -6.39 -1.38 -5.12
C GLU A 17 -6.27 0.08 -5.59
N ASN A 18 -5.37 0.33 -6.55
CA ASN A 18 -5.21 1.65 -7.14
C ASN A 18 -6.25 1.89 -8.25
N MET A 19 -6.67 3.15 -8.43
CA MET A 19 -7.64 3.56 -9.47
C MET A 19 -8.97 2.79 -9.39
N SER A 20 -9.47 2.58 -8.17
CA SER A 20 -10.63 1.73 -7.85
C SER A 20 -11.99 2.35 -8.22
N THR A 21 -12.10 3.67 -8.15
CA THR A 21 -13.31 4.44 -8.46
C THR A 21 -12.95 5.72 -9.22
N HIS A 22 -13.85 6.24 -10.03
CA HIS A 22 -13.74 7.54 -10.68
C HIS A 22 -14.83 8.45 -10.11
N ILE A 23 -14.44 9.68 -9.73
CA ILE A 23 -15.38 10.70 -9.25
C ILE A 23 -15.58 11.72 -10.37
N CYS A 24 -16.80 11.79 -10.89
CA CYS A 24 -17.14 12.71 -11.97
C CYS A 24 -16.96 14.17 -11.53
N SER A 25 -16.08 14.91 -12.24
CA SER A 25 -15.79 16.32 -11.94
C SER A 25 -16.96 17.29 -12.15
N GLN A 26 -18.03 16.84 -12.83
CA GLN A 26 -19.21 17.67 -13.11
C GLN A 26 -20.32 17.48 -12.08
N CYS A 27 -20.52 16.27 -11.56
CA CYS A 27 -21.67 15.95 -10.70
C CYS A 27 -21.31 15.27 -9.37
N GLY A 28 -20.04 14.89 -9.16
CA GLY A 28 -19.58 14.19 -7.96
C GLY A 28 -20.01 12.73 -7.87
N HIS A 29 -20.61 12.16 -8.94
CA HIS A 29 -20.95 10.75 -8.98
C HIS A 29 -19.70 9.88 -8.94
N GLU A 30 -19.68 8.90 -8.03
CA GLU A 30 -18.62 7.91 -7.91
C GLU A 30 -19.02 6.62 -8.63
N GLU A 31 -18.15 6.12 -9.51
CA GLU A 31 -18.41 4.92 -10.30
C GLU A 31 -17.16 4.05 -10.49
N HIS A 32 -17.38 2.74 -10.67
CA HIS A 32 -16.33 1.76 -10.92
C HIS A 32 -16.13 1.51 -12.42
N ILE A 33 -15.33 2.35 -13.09
CA ILE A 33 -15.12 2.28 -14.55
C ILE A 33 -14.28 1.07 -15.03
N PHE A 34 -13.51 0.44 -14.14
CA PHE A 34 -12.67 -0.72 -14.45
C PHE A 34 -13.09 -2.00 -13.71
N GLY A 35 -14.32 -2.02 -13.18
CA GLY A 35 -14.82 -3.08 -12.29
C GLY A 35 -14.52 -2.80 -10.81
N ALA A 36 -15.03 -3.67 -9.94
CA ALA A 36 -14.98 -3.47 -8.49
C ALA A 36 -14.48 -4.72 -7.74
N GLY A 37 -13.82 -4.49 -6.59
CA GLY A 37 -13.46 -5.53 -5.62
C GLY A 37 -12.48 -6.57 -6.14
N GLY A 38 -11.64 -6.24 -7.12
CA GLY A 38 -10.60 -7.13 -7.62
C GLY A 38 -9.52 -7.36 -6.56
N GLY A 39 -9.06 -6.27 -5.94
CA GLY A 39 -8.08 -6.31 -4.85
C GLY A 39 -8.59 -7.06 -3.61
N GLU A 40 -9.84 -6.83 -3.22
CA GLU A 40 -10.44 -7.51 -2.05
C GLU A 40 -10.68 -9.01 -2.30
N ARG A 41 -11.06 -9.41 -3.51
CA ARG A 41 -11.13 -10.84 -3.87
C ARG A 41 -9.75 -11.49 -3.83
N MET A 42 -8.76 -10.84 -4.44
CA MET A 42 -7.38 -11.33 -4.43
C MET A 42 -6.83 -11.46 -3.01
N SER A 43 -7.18 -10.54 -2.11
CA SER A 43 -6.72 -10.59 -0.72
C SER A 43 -7.26 -11.83 -0.01
N LYS A 44 -8.52 -12.18 -0.26
CA LYS A 44 -9.17 -13.41 0.25
C LYS A 44 -8.54 -14.66 -0.37
N ASP A 45 -8.35 -14.70 -1.69
CA ASP A 45 -7.81 -15.86 -2.41
C ASP A 45 -6.39 -16.25 -1.95
N TYR A 46 -5.58 -15.26 -1.59
CA TYR A 46 -4.20 -15.46 -1.17
C TYR A 46 -3.98 -15.32 0.35
N ASN A 47 -5.05 -15.14 1.12
CA ASN A 47 -5.00 -14.94 2.58
C ASN A 47 -4.00 -13.85 2.99
N VAL A 48 -4.08 -12.69 2.32
CA VAL A 48 -3.33 -11.48 2.64
C VAL A 48 -4.29 -10.34 2.96
N ASP A 49 -3.81 -9.32 3.67
CA ASP A 49 -4.66 -8.21 4.08
C ASP A 49 -5.07 -7.33 2.89
N PHE A 50 -6.31 -6.83 2.91
CA PHE A 50 -6.71 -5.71 2.06
C PHE A 50 -6.42 -4.41 2.80
N LEU A 51 -5.47 -3.63 2.28
CA LEU A 51 -5.00 -2.42 2.94
C LEU A 51 -5.90 -1.22 2.59
N GLY A 52 -6.50 -1.20 1.41
CA GLY A 52 -7.46 -0.17 1.02
C GLY A 52 -7.49 0.04 -0.48
N ALA A 53 -8.28 1.02 -0.89
CA ALA A 53 -8.46 1.40 -2.28
C ALA A 53 -8.22 2.91 -2.44
N LEU A 54 -7.75 3.33 -3.61
CA LEU A 54 -7.56 4.73 -3.97
C LEU A 54 -8.36 5.07 -5.23
N PRO A 55 -9.00 6.24 -5.31
CA PRO A 55 -9.71 6.65 -6.51
C PRO A 55 -8.74 7.03 -7.63
N LEU A 56 -9.24 6.97 -8.87
CA LEU A 56 -8.67 7.62 -10.02
C LEU A 56 -9.07 9.10 -9.98
N ASP A 57 -8.18 9.92 -9.43
CA ASP A 57 -8.40 11.36 -9.28
C ASP A 57 -7.29 12.15 -9.99
N MET A 58 -7.70 13.12 -10.81
CA MET A 58 -6.78 13.95 -11.59
C MET A 58 -5.86 14.80 -10.71
N SER A 59 -6.36 15.25 -9.55
CA SER A 59 -5.58 16.05 -8.61
C SER A 59 -4.37 15.28 -8.08
N ILE A 60 -4.46 13.95 -7.92
CA ILE A 60 -3.32 13.13 -7.48
C ILE A 60 -2.17 13.26 -8.47
N ARG A 61 -2.45 13.09 -9.77
CA ARG A 61 -1.44 13.21 -10.82
C ARG A 61 -0.85 14.62 -10.86
N GLU A 62 -1.70 15.65 -10.94
CA GLU A 62 -1.25 17.04 -11.07
C GLU A 62 -0.40 17.49 -9.87
N GLN A 63 -0.80 17.11 -8.67
CA GLN A 63 -0.09 17.41 -7.44
C GLN A 63 1.27 16.71 -7.39
N VAL A 64 1.32 15.40 -7.68
CA VAL A 64 2.58 14.65 -7.73
C VAL A 64 3.51 15.17 -8.82
N ASP A 65 3.00 15.46 -10.02
CA ASP A 65 3.78 16.03 -11.14
C ASP A 65 4.33 17.42 -10.80
N SER A 66 3.60 18.22 -9.99
CA SER A 66 4.07 19.51 -9.47
C SER A 66 5.12 19.40 -8.36
N GLY A 67 5.50 18.19 -7.95
CA GLY A 67 6.43 17.95 -6.85
C GLY A 67 5.81 18.16 -5.46
N ARG A 68 4.48 18.26 -5.36
CA ARG A 68 3.74 18.42 -4.10
C ARG A 68 2.74 17.27 -3.95
N PRO A 69 3.13 16.11 -3.39
CA PRO A 69 2.23 14.96 -3.25
C PRO A 69 0.92 15.31 -2.54
N THR A 70 -0.16 14.58 -2.83
CA THR A 70 -1.52 14.89 -2.33
C THR A 70 -1.62 15.09 -0.82
N VAL A 71 -0.90 14.28 -0.05
CA VAL A 71 -0.85 14.41 1.42
C VAL A 71 -0.25 15.74 1.92
N VAL A 72 0.49 16.45 1.06
CA VAL A 72 1.07 17.78 1.30
C VAL A 72 0.22 18.88 0.63
N ALA A 73 -0.23 18.66 -0.60
CA ALA A 73 -1.00 19.64 -1.36
C ALA A 73 -2.44 19.82 -0.86
N SER A 74 -3.04 18.76 -0.30
CA SER A 74 -4.43 18.75 0.17
C SER A 74 -4.55 17.91 1.44
N PRO A 75 -4.01 18.39 2.58
CA PRO A 75 -3.88 17.60 3.82
C PRO A 75 -5.21 17.16 4.44
N GLU A 76 -6.30 17.85 4.13
CA GLU A 76 -7.64 17.60 4.68
C GLU A 76 -8.61 16.96 3.67
N SER A 77 -8.12 16.49 2.51
CA SER A 77 -8.96 15.81 1.52
C SER A 77 -9.25 14.35 1.89
N ASP A 78 -10.36 13.82 1.38
CA ASP A 78 -10.72 12.39 1.53
C ASP A 78 -9.67 11.46 0.91
N ILE A 79 -9.00 11.91 -0.16
CA ILE A 79 -7.88 11.19 -0.77
C ILE A 79 -6.72 11.08 0.21
N THR A 80 -6.36 12.19 0.88
CA THR A 80 -5.31 12.18 1.91
C THR A 80 -5.71 11.30 3.09
N ALA A 81 -6.97 11.32 3.50
CA ALA A 81 -7.48 10.42 4.54
C ALA A 81 -7.29 8.95 4.15
N SER A 82 -7.62 8.58 2.91
CA SER A 82 -7.40 7.24 2.36
C SER A 82 -5.93 6.82 2.37
N TYR A 83 -5.02 7.69 1.91
CA TYR A 83 -3.58 7.43 1.99
C TYR A 83 -3.09 7.23 3.43
N ARG A 84 -3.53 8.08 4.37
CA ARG A 84 -3.17 7.97 5.78
C ARG A 84 -3.67 6.67 6.39
N GLU A 85 -4.88 6.25 6.04
CA GLU A 85 -5.46 5.00 6.52
C GLU A 85 -4.71 3.77 6.00
N ILE A 86 -4.41 3.73 4.70
CA ILE A 86 -3.56 2.69 4.10
C ILE A 86 -2.21 2.65 4.80
N ALA A 87 -1.57 3.81 5.01
CA ALA A 87 -0.29 3.90 5.70
C ALA A 87 -0.35 3.34 7.13
N ARG A 88 -1.41 3.68 7.90
CA ARG A 88 -1.61 3.12 9.25
C ARG A 88 -1.71 1.60 9.24
N ARG A 89 -2.48 1.03 8.31
CA ARG A 89 -2.62 -0.42 8.16
C ARG A 89 -1.29 -1.07 7.79
N VAL A 90 -0.54 -0.48 6.85
CA VAL A 90 0.82 -0.92 6.50
C VAL A 90 1.72 -0.91 7.73
N THR A 91 1.75 0.19 8.50
CA THR A 91 2.57 0.30 9.72
C THR A 91 2.17 -0.75 10.76
N ALA A 92 0.87 -0.98 10.97
CA ALA A 92 0.39 -2.01 11.89
C ALA A 92 0.90 -3.40 11.46
N ARG A 93 0.78 -3.77 10.18
CA ARG A 93 1.26 -5.05 9.65
C ARG A 93 2.77 -5.18 9.71
N LEU A 94 3.49 -4.10 9.41
CA LEU A 94 4.94 -4.06 9.51
C LEU A 94 5.42 -4.23 10.96
N SER A 95 4.73 -3.64 11.93
CA SER A 95 5.08 -3.76 13.36
C SER A 95 4.99 -5.18 13.91
N LEU A 96 4.17 -6.02 13.28
CA LEU A 96 4.01 -7.44 13.61
C LEU A 96 5.05 -8.34 12.95
N GLN A 97 5.86 -7.81 12.02
CA GLN A 97 6.93 -8.59 11.40
C GLN A 97 8.07 -8.80 12.40
N GLY A 98 8.67 -9.99 12.35
CA GLY A 98 9.90 -10.26 13.09
C GLY A 98 10.99 -9.28 12.68
N LYS A 99 11.76 -8.78 13.66
CA LYS A 99 12.94 -7.96 13.35
C LYS A 99 13.89 -8.79 12.49
N ASP A 100 14.19 -8.29 11.30
CA ASP A 100 15.20 -8.92 10.45
C ASP A 100 16.58 -8.67 11.07
N TYR A 101 17.17 -9.74 11.60
CA TYR A 101 18.52 -9.75 12.14
C TYR A 101 19.57 -10.22 11.13
N SER A 102 19.21 -10.38 9.85
CA SER A 102 20.15 -10.77 8.78
C SER A 102 21.35 -9.81 8.66
N SER A 103 21.20 -8.57 9.12
CA SER A 103 22.25 -7.55 9.20
C SER A 103 23.12 -7.60 10.46
N LYS A 104 22.78 -8.43 11.47
CA LYS A 104 23.65 -8.63 12.64
C LYS A 104 24.84 -9.50 12.23
N PHE A 105 26.02 -8.91 12.19
CA PHE A 105 27.28 -9.65 12.07
C PHE A 105 27.33 -10.77 13.12
N PRO A 106 27.66 -12.02 12.75
CA PRO A 106 27.80 -13.10 13.71
C PRO A 106 28.94 -12.82 14.68
N ASN A 107 28.81 -13.31 15.93
CA ASN A 107 29.89 -13.24 16.92
C ASN A 107 31.08 -14.07 16.42
N ILE A 108 32.19 -13.42 16.09
CA ILE A 108 33.45 -14.10 15.79
C ILE A 108 34.08 -14.51 17.13
N VAL A 109 34.11 -15.81 17.40
CA VAL A 109 34.84 -16.37 18.54
C VAL A 109 36.21 -16.83 18.04
N VAL A 110 37.28 -16.21 18.55
CA VAL A 110 38.65 -16.66 18.29
C VAL A 110 39.04 -17.61 19.43
N GLU A 111 39.12 -18.90 19.14
CA GLU A 111 39.76 -19.87 20.03
C GLU A 111 41.27 -19.85 19.74
N ASN A 112 42.06 -19.46 20.73
CA ASN A 112 43.52 -19.60 20.67
C ASN A 112 43.87 -21.04 21.05
N THR A 113 44.43 -21.79 20.11
CA THR A 113 45.08 -23.10 20.34
C THR A 113 46.39 -22.93 21.10
#